data_AF-W6K9R1-F1
#
_entry.id   AF-W6K9R1-F1
#
_cell.length_a   1.000
_cell.length_b   1.000
_cell.length_c   1.000
_cell.angle_alpha   90.00
_cell.angle_beta   90.00
_cell.angle_gamma   90.00
#
_symmetry.space_group_name_H-M   'P 1'
#
loop_
_entity.id
_entity.type
_entity.pdbx_description
1 polymer ?
#
loop_
_entity_poly.entity_id
_entity_poly.type
_entity_poly.pdbx_seq_one_letter_code
_entity_poly.pdbx_strand_id
1 'polypeptide(L)'
;MSLALPRLAPAAVIYTGDTVDTSLLARFAADLKDRGWSVGGIVQEKLTGEAGQAVGRDLIDLTDGRRIPLARPSPGQIESGSCAMDESALAEAGPSLRRSMDNGADLLIIEKFGRMEQEHGGLLDEIMTAMAEGFLVLTAVSASALEQWSQLTGGMTRLLAWTEADLWRWWGPHRLARELELSVDLDAVAGRVVLGRNWTLVEGPDGCGLAQTPERMGSAGRPLRDAGFLGGRKLRDLAAWIHSWDPLEAAVGLAAINAHCNRYDLQGQDSDGLDLLAETEGTVTAIGRFPGLATRLGHHRIVEDDPRDGAYPPAAAGWLLPDGPAVIHASALVDRTLPNLLSACRQPAVLMGPGTPLTPRLKAYGIGALAGVVVTDLERVAQAVAEGGSLRSLRPFLRNVLV
;
A
#
# COMPACT_ATOMS: atom_id res chain seq x y z
N MET A 1 3.27 -9.81 -19.88
CA MET A 1 1.95 -9.58 -19.25
C MET A 1 2.18 -9.38 -17.76
N SER A 2 2.14 -8.12 -17.29
CA SER A 2 2.06 -7.84 -15.86
C SER A 2 0.69 -8.34 -15.40
N LEU A 3 0.63 -9.27 -14.45
CA LEU A 3 -0.65 -9.62 -13.83
C LEU A 3 -1.15 -8.38 -13.10
N ALA A 4 -2.42 -8.05 -13.31
CA ALA A 4 -3.10 -7.01 -12.54
C ALA A 4 -3.01 -7.33 -11.04
N LEU A 5 -3.04 -6.29 -10.19
CA LEU A 5 -3.12 -6.44 -8.75
C LEU A 5 -4.21 -7.48 -8.38
N PRO A 6 -4.05 -8.26 -7.29
CA PRO A 6 -5.09 -9.17 -6.84
C PRO A 6 -6.43 -8.45 -6.76
N ARG A 7 -7.47 -9.02 -7.38
CA ARG A 7 -8.80 -8.40 -7.40
C ARG A 7 -9.31 -8.26 -5.96
N LEU A 8 -9.41 -7.02 -5.50
CA LEU A 8 -10.05 -6.71 -4.23
C LEU A 8 -11.55 -6.62 -4.46
N ALA A 9 -12.33 -7.23 -3.56
CA ALA A 9 -13.79 -7.07 -3.60
C ALA A 9 -14.16 -5.60 -3.35
N PRO A 10 -15.15 -5.04 -4.05
CA PRO A 10 -15.71 -3.74 -3.71
C PRO A 10 -16.17 -3.71 -2.24
N ALA A 11 -16.22 -2.53 -1.64
CA ALA A 11 -16.57 -2.39 -0.23
C ALA A 11 -17.72 -1.42 0.04
N ALA A 12 -18.41 -1.69 1.12
CA ALA A 12 -19.39 -0.81 1.72
C ALA A 12 -18.98 -0.50 3.16
N VAL A 13 -18.74 0.78 3.44
CA VAL A 13 -18.54 1.27 4.81
C VAL A 13 -19.90 1.56 5.43
N ILE A 14 -20.16 0.98 6.60
CA ILE A 14 -21.47 1.06 7.25
C ILE A 14 -21.52 2.29 8.15
N TYR A 15 -22.54 3.13 7.98
CA TYR A 15 -22.81 4.26 8.87
C TYR A 15 -24.17 4.13 9.57
N THR A 16 -24.26 4.75 10.74
CA THR A 16 -25.49 4.90 11.54
C THR A 16 -25.86 6.38 11.69
N GLY A 17 -27.02 6.67 12.28
CA GLY A 17 -27.42 8.05 12.61
C GLY A 17 -26.42 8.75 13.56
N ASP A 18 -25.69 7.98 14.37
CA ASP A 18 -24.71 8.46 15.35
C ASP A 18 -23.31 8.68 14.74
N THR A 19 -23.15 8.49 13.43
CA THR A 19 -21.84 8.69 12.77
C THR A 19 -21.51 10.17 12.71
N VAL A 20 -20.62 10.60 13.61
CA VAL A 20 -20.25 12.01 13.79
C VAL A 20 -19.32 12.49 12.68
N ASP A 21 -18.27 11.72 12.38
CA ASP A 21 -17.27 12.10 11.38
C ASP A 21 -17.72 11.71 9.97
N THR A 22 -18.20 12.67 9.19
CA THR A 22 -18.61 12.45 7.80
C THR A 22 -17.48 12.67 6.79
N SER A 23 -16.26 12.95 7.23
CA SER A 23 -15.13 13.25 6.34
C SER A 23 -14.17 12.08 6.14
N LEU A 24 -14.44 10.92 6.76
CA LEU A 24 -13.59 9.72 6.70
C LEU A 24 -13.23 9.33 5.25
N LEU A 25 -14.21 9.21 4.37
CA LEU A 25 -13.99 8.82 2.97
C LEU A 25 -13.19 9.86 2.19
N ALA A 26 -13.44 11.15 2.43
CA ALA A 26 -12.70 12.24 1.80
C ALA A 26 -11.22 12.26 2.24
N ARG A 27 -10.94 12.04 3.53
CA ARG A 27 -9.57 11.93 4.05
C ARG A 27 -8.85 10.71 3.47
N PHE A 28 -9.51 9.55 3.45
CA PHE A 28 -8.94 8.35 2.85
C PHE A 28 -8.62 8.55 1.36
N ALA A 29 -9.50 9.22 0.61
CA ALA A 29 -9.24 9.59 -0.79
C ALA A 29 -8.02 10.50 -0.93
N ALA A 30 -7.89 11.51 -0.06
CA ALA A 30 -6.77 12.44 -0.06
C ALA A 30 -5.44 11.72 0.25
N ASP A 31 -5.43 10.85 1.25
CA ASP A 31 -4.25 10.07 1.65
C ASP A 31 -3.77 9.15 0.51
N LEU A 32 -4.70 8.51 -0.21
CA LEU A 32 -4.37 7.68 -1.36
C LEU A 32 -3.82 8.51 -2.54
N LYS A 33 -4.38 9.70 -2.81
CA LYS A 33 -3.85 10.59 -3.85
C LYS A 33 -2.45 11.11 -3.53
N ASP A 34 -2.18 11.45 -2.26
CA ASP A 34 -0.84 11.84 -1.81
C ASP A 34 0.18 10.68 -1.95
N ARG A 35 -0.32 9.44 -1.98
CA ARG A 35 0.43 8.22 -2.30
C ARG A 35 0.54 7.91 -3.79
N GLY A 36 0.03 8.80 -4.64
CA GLY A 36 0.11 8.70 -6.10
C GLY A 36 -0.97 7.80 -6.73
N TRP A 37 -1.95 7.33 -5.96
CA TRP A 37 -3.07 6.55 -6.50
C TRP A 37 -4.07 7.44 -7.23
N SER A 38 -4.63 6.93 -8.33
CA SER A 38 -5.71 7.60 -9.04
C SER A 38 -7.04 7.30 -8.34
N VAL A 39 -7.54 8.26 -7.57
CA VAL A 39 -8.84 8.14 -6.87
C VAL A 39 -9.85 9.08 -7.50
N GLY A 40 -10.90 8.51 -8.07
CA GLY A 40 -12.05 9.22 -8.61
C GLY A 40 -13.30 9.00 -7.75
N GLY A 41 -14.40 9.57 -8.18
CA GLY A 41 -15.68 9.43 -7.48
C GLY A 41 -16.19 10.72 -6.86
N ILE A 42 -17.20 10.59 -6.01
CA ILE A 42 -17.95 11.70 -5.42
C ILE A 42 -18.17 11.43 -3.94
N VAL A 43 -17.83 12.42 -3.11
CA VAL A 43 -18.10 12.41 -1.66
C VAL A 43 -19.06 13.52 -1.27
N GLN A 44 -19.72 13.39 -0.11
CA GLN A 44 -20.62 14.43 0.39
C GLN A 44 -19.96 15.19 1.54
N GLU A 45 -20.01 16.51 1.48
CA GLU A 45 -19.53 17.37 2.58
C GLU A 45 -20.70 18.15 3.18
N LYS A 46 -20.81 18.13 4.51
CA LYS A 46 -21.77 18.96 5.24
C LYS A 46 -21.22 20.38 5.35
N LEU A 47 -22.03 21.36 4.97
CA LEU A 47 -21.74 22.77 5.19
C LEU A 47 -22.28 23.19 6.56
N THR A 48 -21.43 23.83 7.36
CA THR A 48 -21.79 24.41 8.64
C THR A 48 -21.68 25.94 8.60
N GLY A 49 -22.64 26.62 9.21
CA GLY A 49 -22.59 28.06 9.41
C GLY A 49 -21.65 28.45 10.55
N GLU A 50 -21.47 29.75 10.77
CA GLU A 50 -20.55 30.29 11.80
C GLU A 50 -20.90 29.84 13.22
N ALA A 51 -22.16 29.51 13.51
CA ALA A 51 -22.61 29.01 14.81
C ALA A 51 -22.67 27.47 14.88
N GLY A 52 -22.08 26.76 13.91
CA GLY A 52 -22.02 25.30 13.86
C GLY A 52 -23.30 24.60 13.37
N GLN A 53 -24.32 25.36 12.98
CA GLN A 53 -25.56 24.83 12.43
C GLN A 53 -25.35 24.28 11.01
N ALA A 54 -26.04 23.19 10.66
CA ALA A 54 -26.01 22.66 9.30
C ALA A 54 -26.74 23.62 8.34
N VAL A 55 -26.02 24.17 7.35
CA VAL A 55 -26.56 25.14 6.37
C VAL A 55 -26.69 24.56 4.96
N GLY A 56 -26.17 23.36 4.72
CA GLY A 56 -26.30 22.69 3.43
C GLY A 56 -25.41 21.46 3.27
N ARG A 57 -25.37 20.93 2.06
CA ARG A 57 -24.47 19.86 1.64
C ARG A 57 -24.01 20.06 0.21
N ASP A 58 -22.77 19.67 -0.05
CA ASP A 58 -22.17 19.63 -1.39
C ASP A 58 -21.77 18.21 -1.76
N LEU A 59 -21.90 17.89 -3.04
CA LEU A 59 -21.12 16.82 -3.67
C LEU A 59 -19.75 17.38 -4.05
N ILE A 60 -18.71 16.60 -3.85
CA ILE A 60 -17.34 16.94 -4.22
C ILE A 60 -16.82 15.86 -5.17
N ASP A 61 -16.50 16.27 -6.39
CA ASP A 61 -15.79 15.44 -7.35
C ASP A 61 -14.35 15.24 -6.86
N LEU A 62 -13.97 13.98 -6.64
CA LEU A 62 -12.64 13.64 -6.18
C LEU A 62 -11.58 13.86 -7.27
N THR A 63 -11.91 13.87 -8.55
CA THR A 63 -10.90 14.04 -9.59
C THR A 63 -10.34 15.45 -9.66
N ASP A 64 -11.20 16.48 -9.59
CA ASP A 64 -10.84 17.88 -9.82
C ASP A 64 -11.23 18.82 -8.66
N GLY A 65 -11.90 18.31 -7.62
CA GLY A 65 -12.37 19.10 -6.47
C GLY A 65 -13.60 19.95 -6.76
N ARG A 66 -14.26 19.78 -7.92
CA ARG A 66 -15.48 20.51 -8.28
C ARG A 66 -16.58 20.24 -7.27
N ARG A 67 -17.25 21.30 -6.82
CA ARG A 67 -18.35 21.24 -5.86
C ARG A 67 -19.69 21.44 -6.54
N ILE A 68 -20.65 20.56 -6.28
CA ILE A 68 -22.02 20.63 -6.79
C ILE A 68 -22.95 20.78 -5.58
N PRO A 69 -23.70 21.90 -5.44
CA PRO A 69 -24.65 22.06 -4.35
C PRO A 69 -25.73 20.98 -4.37
N LEU A 70 -25.76 20.13 -3.34
CA LEU A 70 -26.75 19.03 -3.24
C LEU A 70 -28.01 19.47 -2.50
N ALA A 71 -27.83 20.27 -1.44
CA ALA A 71 -28.92 20.76 -0.62
C ALA A 71 -28.58 22.11 0.01
N ARG A 72 -29.56 23.01 -0.01
CA ARG A 72 -29.55 24.33 0.65
C ARG A 72 -30.92 24.55 1.31
N PRO A 73 -31.19 23.93 2.47
CA PRO A 73 -32.49 24.03 3.10
C PRO A 73 -32.76 25.47 3.57
N SER A 74 -33.98 25.96 3.36
CA SER A 74 -34.45 27.21 3.93
C SER A 74 -34.62 27.10 5.46
N PRO A 75 -34.66 28.22 6.22
CA PRO A 75 -34.82 28.18 7.67
C PRO A 75 -36.03 27.36 8.16
N GLY A 76 -37.18 27.47 7.48
CA GLY A 76 -38.37 26.67 7.81
C GLY A 76 -38.23 25.18 7.51
N GLN A 77 -37.38 24.78 6.56
CA GLN A 77 -37.05 23.38 6.27
C GLN A 77 -36.07 22.79 7.28
N ILE A 78 -35.21 23.62 7.87
CA ILE A 78 -34.32 23.21 8.97
C ILE A 78 -35.18 22.94 10.22
N GLU A 79 -36.16 23.78 10.53
CA GLU A 79 -37.09 23.60 11.66
C GLU A 79 -38.01 22.38 11.49
N SER A 80 -38.45 22.07 10.27
CA SER A 80 -39.31 20.91 9.98
C SER A 80 -38.55 19.58 9.82
N GLY A 81 -37.22 19.61 9.75
CA GLY A 81 -36.39 18.45 9.44
C GLY A 81 -36.54 17.93 8.00
N SER A 82 -37.28 18.63 7.13
CA SER A 82 -37.47 18.22 5.73
C SER A 82 -36.37 18.80 4.85
N CYS A 83 -35.26 18.07 4.69
CA CYS A 83 -34.25 18.44 3.71
C CYS A 83 -34.70 17.97 2.32
N ALA A 84 -35.16 18.88 1.45
CA ALA A 84 -35.35 18.59 0.03
C ALA A 84 -33.96 18.44 -0.60
N MET A 85 -33.61 17.23 -1.01
CA MET A 85 -32.38 16.99 -1.77
C MET A 85 -32.64 17.26 -3.24
N ASP A 86 -31.65 17.82 -3.94
CA ASP A 86 -31.77 18.15 -5.35
C ASP A 86 -31.41 16.93 -6.22
N GLU A 87 -32.43 16.29 -6.80
CA GLU A 87 -32.27 15.19 -7.76
C GLU A 87 -31.46 15.60 -9.01
N SER A 88 -31.51 16.87 -9.41
CA SER A 88 -30.76 17.36 -10.57
C SER A 88 -29.25 17.46 -10.28
N ALA A 89 -28.87 17.74 -9.03
CA ALA A 89 -27.47 17.74 -8.61
C ALA A 89 -26.84 16.33 -8.65
N LEU A 90 -27.63 15.30 -8.34
CA LEU A 90 -27.22 13.89 -8.49
C LEU A 90 -27.06 13.49 -9.97
N ALA A 91 -27.95 13.98 -10.85
CA ALA A 91 -27.81 13.75 -12.29
C ALA A 91 -26.54 14.42 -12.87
N GLU A 92 -26.11 15.56 -12.33
CA GLU A 92 -24.87 16.23 -12.73
C GLU A 92 -23.60 15.48 -12.26
N ALA A 93 -23.73 14.63 -11.24
CA ALA A 93 -22.68 13.79 -10.70
C ALA A 93 -22.34 12.57 -11.60
N GLY A 94 -23.32 12.02 -12.32
CA GLY A 94 -23.12 10.86 -13.21
C GLY A 94 -21.98 11.04 -14.23
N PRO A 95 -21.91 12.15 -14.99
CA PRO A 95 -20.80 12.43 -15.91
C PRO A 95 -19.41 12.48 -15.24
N SER A 96 -19.32 12.92 -13.98
CA SER A 96 -18.07 12.93 -13.22
C SER A 96 -17.58 11.51 -12.92
N LEU A 97 -18.49 10.60 -12.58
CA LEU A 97 -18.17 9.18 -12.37
C LEU A 97 -17.71 8.51 -13.67
N ARG A 98 -18.37 8.80 -14.80
CA ARG A 98 -17.95 8.30 -16.11
C ARG A 98 -16.55 8.76 -16.49
N ARG A 99 -16.23 10.04 -16.31
CA ARG A 99 -14.86 10.55 -16.54
C ARG A 99 -13.82 9.87 -15.64
N SER A 100 -14.17 9.59 -14.38
CA SER A 100 -13.27 8.86 -13.47
C SER A 100 -12.99 7.43 -13.97
N MET A 101 -14.00 6.76 -14.52
CA MET A 101 -13.85 5.43 -15.14
C MET A 101 -13.02 5.50 -16.43
N ASP A 102 -13.30 6.45 -17.32
CA ASP A 102 -12.57 6.64 -18.58
C ASP A 102 -11.08 6.93 -18.35
N ASN A 103 -10.76 7.65 -17.27
CA ASN A 103 -9.39 7.94 -16.86
C ASN A 103 -8.68 6.78 -16.12
N GLY A 104 -9.36 5.65 -15.93
CA GLY A 104 -8.79 4.46 -15.31
C GLY A 104 -8.47 4.60 -13.82
N ALA A 105 -9.39 5.19 -13.04
CA ALA A 105 -9.21 5.30 -11.59
C ALA A 105 -8.90 3.95 -10.93
N ASP A 106 -7.92 3.92 -10.02
CA ASP A 106 -7.55 2.76 -9.21
C ASP A 106 -8.62 2.46 -8.13
N LEU A 107 -9.35 3.50 -7.72
CA LEU A 107 -10.45 3.44 -6.76
C LEU A 107 -11.53 4.48 -7.11
N LEU A 108 -12.78 4.06 -7.10
CA LEU A 108 -13.95 4.94 -7.14
C LEU A 108 -14.59 4.98 -5.76
N ILE A 109 -14.74 6.17 -5.19
CA ILE A 109 -15.49 6.37 -3.95
C ILE A 109 -16.81 7.04 -4.29
N ILE A 110 -17.95 6.40 -4.01
CA ILE A 110 -19.27 6.93 -4.36
C ILE A 110 -20.11 7.03 -3.08
N GLU A 111 -20.22 8.24 -2.54
CA GLU A 111 -21.09 8.57 -1.41
C GLU A 111 -22.38 9.26 -1.93
N LYS A 112 -23.56 8.66 -1.77
CA LYS A 112 -23.99 7.72 -0.74
C LYS A 112 -25.06 6.75 -1.22
N PHE A 113 -25.09 5.52 -0.72
CA PHE A 113 -26.26 4.64 -0.84
C PHE A 113 -27.18 4.86 0.37
N GLY A 114 -28.23 5.65 0.17
CA GLY A 114 -29.23 6.01 1.18
C GLY A 114 -30.65 5.87 0.64
N ARG A 115 -31.60 6.61 1.24
CA ARG A 115 -33.04 6.46 0.96
C ARG A 115 -33.41 6.60 -0.53
N MET A 116 -32.73 7.48 -1.27
CA MET A 116 -33.03 7.68 -2.69
C MET A 116 -32.61 6.48 -3.55
N GLU A 117 -31.44 5.91 -3.25
CA GLU A 117 -30.96 4.71 -3.94
C GLU A 117 -31.81 3.49 -3.56
N GLN A 118 -32.38 3.44 -2.34
CA GLN A 118 -33.35 2.40 -1.95
C GLN A 118 -34.63 2.43 -2.80
N GLU A 119 -35.01 3.61 -3.28
CA GLU A 119 -36.18 3.84 -4.13
C GLU A 119 -35.86 3.70 -5.63
N HIS A 120 -34.67 3.20 -5.98
CA HIS A 120 -34.16 2.99 -7.35
C HIS A 120 -33.79 4.28 -8.11
N GLY A 121 -33.47 5.37 -7.40
CA GLY A 121 -32.90 6.60 -7.97
C GLY A 121 -31.44 6.84 -7.56
N GLY A 122 -30.99 8.10 -7.63
CA GLY A 122 -29.65 8.50 -7.16
C GLY A 122 -28.51 8.00 -8.07
N LEU A 123 -27.43 7.51 -7.46
CA LEU A 123 -26.23 7.02 -8.17
C LEU A 123 -26.13 5.49 -8.24
N LEU A 124 -27.26 4.79 -8.04
CA LEU A 124 -27.26 3.32 -8.00
C LEU A 124 -26.78 2.71 -9.33
N ASP A 125 -27.26 3.21 -10.46
CA ASP A 125 -26.90 2.71 -11.79
C ASP A 125 -25.40 2.89 -12.06
N GLU A 126 -24.82 4.02 -11.65
CA GLU A 126 -23.37 4.27 -11.76
C GLU A 126 -22.56 3.34 -10.85
N ILE A 127 -23.01 3.10 -9.62
CA ILE A 127 -22.36 2.16 -8.69
C ILE A 127 -22.34 0.75 -9.31
N MET A 128 -23.49 0.28 -9.80
CA MET A 128 -23.62 -1.07 -10.35
C MET A 128 -22.85 -1.22 -11.66
N THR A 129 -22.85 -0.18 -12.51
CA THR A 129 -22.07 -0.15 -13.76
C THR A 129 -20.57 -0.21 -13.47
N ALA A 130 -20.08 0.63 -12.56
CA ALA A 130 -18.66 0.63 -12.16
C ALA A 130 -18.21 -0.74 -11.63
N MET A 131 -19.02 -1.37 -10.78
CA MET A 131 -18.76 -2.73 -10.29
C MET A 131 -18.78 -3.77 -11.41
N ALA A 132 -19.74 -3.69 -12.33
CA ALA A 132 -19.86 -4.62 -13.46
C ALA A 132 -18.70 -4.50 -14.45
N GLU A 133 -18.16 -3.29 -14.64
CA GLU A 133 -16.96 -3.02 -15.45
C GLU A 133 -15.65 -3.41 -14.73
N GLY A 134 -15.74 -3.82 -13.46
CA GLY A 134 -14.60 -4.32 -12.69
C GLY A 134 -13.79 -3.24 -11.99
N PHE A 135 -14.29 -2.01 -11.89
CA PHE A 135 -13.68 -0.98 -11.05
C PHE A 135 -13.83 -1.34 -9.58
N LEU A 136 -12.81 -0.99 -8.80
CA LEU A 136 -12.87 -1.09 -7.36
C LEU A 136 -13.73 0.06 -6.82
N VAL A 137 -14.87 -0.28 -6.24
CA VAL A 137 -15.81 0.69 -5.68
C VAL A 137 -15.80 0.62 -4.16
N LEU A 138 -15.74 1.79 -3.51
CA LEU A 138 -16.03 1.99 -2.10
C LEU A 138 -17.25 2.90 -1.97
N THR A 139 -18.27 2.46 -1.25
CA THR A 139 -19.47 3.29 -0.98
C THR A 139 -19.81 3.32 0.50
N ALA A 140 -20.63 4.29 0.91
CA ALA A 140 -21.21 4.37 2.24
C ALA A 140 -22.65 3.87 2.22
N VAL A 141 -22.95 2.87 3.07
CA VAL A 141 -24.28 2.23 3.15
C VAL A 141 -24.85 2.40 4.55
N SER A 142 -26.12 2.81 4.66
CA SER A 142 -26.74 2.95 5.98
C SER A 142 -26.96 1.58 6.60
N ALA A 143 -26.87 1.48 7.93
CA ALA A 143 -27.23 0.25 8.61
C ALA A 143 -28.67 -0.22 8.27
N SER A 144 -29.61 0.72 8.03
CA SER A 144 -30.99 0.41 7.62
C SER A 144 -31.12 -0.06 6.17
N ALA A 145 -30.11 0.15 5.32
CA ALA A 145 -30.09 -0.21 3.91
C ALA A 145 -29.27 -1.47 3.62
N LEU A 146 -28.68 -2.07 4.65
CA LEU A 146 -27.71 -3.15 4.51
C LEU A 146 -28.29 -4.40 3.86
N GLU A 147 -29.53 -4.77 4.19
CA GLU A 147 -30.20 -5.93 3.61
C GLU A 147 -30.42 -5.75 2.11
N GLN A 148 -30.96 -4.60 1.72
CA GLN A 148 -31.17 -4.27 0.30
C GLN A 148 -29.84 -4.20 -0.46
N TRP A 149 -28.82 -3.56 0.11
CA TRP A 149 -27.47 -3.52 -0.47
C TRP A 149 -26.90 -4.92 -0.69
N SER A 150 -27.07 -5.82 0.28
CA SER A 150 -26.60 -7.20 0.19
C SER A 150 -27.33 -7.98 -0.89
N GLN A 151 -28.64 -7.77 -1.06
CA GLN A 151 -29.42 -8.37 -2.14
C GLN A 151 -28.99 -7.86 -3.51
N LEU A 152 -28.83 -6.54 -3.68
CA LEU A 152 -28.40 -5.90 -4.93
C LEU A 152 -27.02 -6.38 -5.38
N THR A 153 -26.08 -6.50 -4.44
CA THR A 153 -24.70 -6.89 -4.73
C THR A 153 -24.45 -8.39 -4.67
N GLY A 154 -25.47 -9.20 -4.36
CA GLY A 154 -25.34 -10.64 -4.17
C GLY A 154 -24.36 -11.02 -3.05
N GLY A 155 -24.14 -10.12 -2.07
CA GLY A 155 -23.16 -10.31 -0.99
C GLY A 155 -21.70 -10.26 -1.44
N MET A 156 -21.41 -9.77 -2.66
CA MET A 156 -20.05 -9.72 -3.22
C MET A 156 -19.20 -8.55 -2.71
N THR A 157 -19.77 -7.68 -1.86
CA THR A 157 -19.05 -6.54 -1.27
C THR A 157 -18.54 -6.84 0.12
N ARG A 158 -17.34 -6.36 0.45
CA ARG A 158 -16.82 -6.38 1.81
C ARG A 158 -17.52 -5.31 2.66
N LEU A 159 -18.09 -5.73 3.78
CA LEU A 159 -18.65 -4.81 4.78
C LEU A 159 -17.55 -4.31 5.73
N LEU A 160 -17.44 -2.99 5.88
CA LEU A 160 -16.43 -2.33 6.70
C LEU A 160 -17.10 -1.50 7.80
N ALA A 161 -16.47 -1.43 8.97
CA ALA A 161 -16.86 -0.45 9.97
C ALA A 161 -16.37 0.95 9.55
N TRP A 162 -17.03 2.00 10.07
CA TRP A 162 -16.69 3.40 9.80
C TRP A 162 -15.42 3.83 10.54
N THR A 163 -14.29 3.20 10.20
CA THR A 163 -12.98 3.51 10.80
C THR A 163 -11.90 3.54 9.72
N GLU A 164 -10.88 4.38 9.94
CA GLU A 164 -9.72 4.44 9.06
C GLU A 164 -8.95 3.11 9.02
N ALA A 165 -8.87 2.42 10.16
CA ALA A 165 -8.20 1.13 10.27
C ALA A 165 -8.86 0.05 9.38
N ASP A 166 -10.19 0.01 9.31
CA ASP A 166 -10.91 -0.93 8.44
C ASP A 166 -10.73 -0.60 6.95
N LEU A 167 -10.66 0.69 6.59
CA LEU A 167 -10.38 1.12 5.21
C LEU A 167 -8.98 0.67 4.77
N TRP A 168 -7.95 0.90 5.59
CA TRP A 168 -6.59 0.46 5.27
C TRP A 168 -6.43 -1.05 5.27
N ARG A 169 -7.13 -1.76 6.18
CA ARG A 169 -7.14 -3.23 6.18
C ARG A 169 -7.78 -3.80 4.92
N TRP A 170 -8.85 -3.18 4.43
CA TRP A 170 -9.49 -3.54 3.17
C TRP A 170 -8.58 -3.23 1.97
N TRP A 171 -8.00 -2.04 1.92
CA TRP A 171 -7.04 -1.65 0.88
C TRP A 171 -5.87 -2.63 0.80
N GLY A 172 -5.33 -3.01 1.97
CA GLY A 172 -4.50 -4.20 2.16
C GLY A 172 -3.09 -4.14 1.53
N PRO A 173 -2.18 -5.00 2.00
CA PRO A 173 -0.76 -4.94 1.64
C PRO A 173 -0.45 -5.36 0.19
N HIS A 174 -1.39 -5.95 -0.55
CA HIS A 174 -1.18 -6.34 -1.96
C HIS A 174 -0.85 -5.17 -2.88
N ARG A 175 -1.09 -3.94 -2.42
CA ARG A 175 -0.87 -2.70 -3.15
C ARG A 175 0.46 -2.03 -2.83
N LEU A 176 1.17 -2.51 -1.80
CA LEU A 176 2.41 -1.88 -1.34
C LEU A 176 3.47 -1.78 -2.45
N ALA A 177 3.63 -2.81 -3.30
CA ALA A 177 4.65 -2.80 -4.35
C ALA A 177 4.34 -1.75 -5.42
N ARG A 178 3.06 -1.58 -5.75
CA ARG A 178 2.59 -0.54 -6.66
C ARG A 178 2.76 0.85 -6.03
N GLU A 179 2.40 1.02 -4.77
CA GLU A 179 2.60 2.31 -4.08
C GLU A 179 4.07 2.71 -4.02
N LEU A 180 4.96 1.76 -3.73
CA LEU A 180 6.40 2.00 -3.75
C LEU A 180 6.89 2.46 -5.13
N GLU A 181 6.44 1.80 -6.21
CA GLU A 181 6.72 2.24 -7.58
C GLU A 181 6.17 3.65 -7.87
N LEU A 182 4.93 3.93 -7.48
CA LEU A 182 4.29 5.24 -7.67
C LEU A 182 5.03 6.36 -6.94
N SER A 183 5.68 6.04 -5.82
CA SER A 183 6.45 7.00 -5.03
C SER A 183 7.74 7.44 -5.71
N VAL A 184 8.28 6.67 -6.66
CA VAL A 184 9.52 7.01 -7.36
C VAL A 184 9.29 8.20 -8.30
N ASP A 185 10.16 9.21 -8.14
CA ASP A 185 10.16 10.41 -8.97
C ASP A 185 10.18 10.08 -10.47
N LEU A 186 9.27 10.72 -11.22
CA LEU A 186 9.11 10.57 -12.67
C LEU A 186 10.35 11.07 -13.45
N ASP A 187 11.11 11.99 -12.87
CA ASP A 187 12.27 12.59 -13.52
C ASP A 187 13.61 11.98 -13.13
N ALA A 188 13.63 11.18 -12.05
CA ALA A 188 14.83 10.47 -11.62
C ALA A 188 15.33 9.48 -12.70
N VAL A 189 16.64 9.43 -12.84
CA VAL A 189 17.36 8.55 -13.77
C VAL A 189 18.31 7.67 -12.98
N ALA A 190 18.38 6.40 -13.34
CA ALA A 190 19.33 5.46 -12.74
C ALA A 190 20.75 5.75 -13.24
N GLY A 191 21.70 5.83 -12.31
CA GLY A 191 23.13 5.89 -12.59
C GLY A 191 23.68 4.49 -12.91
N ARG A 192 24.50 3.95 -12.02
CA ARG A 192 25.02 2.59 -12.11
C ARG A 192 23.98 1.54 -11.69
N VAL A 193 23.94 0.43 -12.43
CA VAL A 193 23.21 -0.79 -12.05
C VAL A 193 24.18 -1.96 -12.01
N VAL A 194 24.33 -2.61 -10.85
CA VAL A 194 25.27 -3.72 -10.65
C VAL A 194 24.51 -4.94 -10.15
N LEU A 195 24.62 -6.06 -10.87
CA LEU A 195 24.08 -7.35 -10.43
C LEU A 195 25.23 -8.22 -9.93
N GLY A 196 25.46 -8.15 -8.62
CA GLY A 196 26.41 -9.01 -7.92
C GLY A 196 25.84 -10.39 -7.64
N ARG A 197 26.66 -11.29 -7.09
CA ARG A 197 26.20 -12.64 -6.70
C ARG A 197 25.15 -12.62 -5.58
N ASN A 198 25.32 -11.73 -4.59
CA ASN A 198 24.49 -11.69 -3.39
C ASN A 198 23.58 -10.46 -3.33
N TRP A 199 23.95 -9.39 -4.04
CA TRP A 199 23.32 -8.09 -3.95
C TRP A 199 23.16 -7.46 -5.33
N THR A 200 22.00 -6.86 -5.56
CA THR A 200 21.72 -6.00 -6.70
C THR A 200 21.74 -4.56 -6.22
N LEU A 201 22.45 -3.70 -6.94
CA LEU A 201 22.61 -2.28 -6.63
C LEU A 201 22.04 -1.43 -7.77
N VAL A 202 21.29 -0.40 -7.42
CA VAL A 202 20.87 0.67 -8.32
C VAL A 202 21.22 2.00 -7.68
N GLU A 203 22.01 2.80 -8.37
CA GLU A 203 22.31 4.19 -8.01
C GLU A 203 21.20 5.11 -8.54
N GLY A 204 20.67 5.95 -7.66
CA GLY A 204 19.74 7.02 -8.00
C GLY A 204 20.38 8.40 -7.79
N PRO A 205 19.66 9.49 -8.09
CA PRO A 205 20.21 10.84 -7.97
C PRO A 205 20.54 11.23 -6.52
N ASP A 206 19.67 10.86 -5.57
CA ASP A 206 19.76 11.27 -4.16
C ASP A 206 20.10 10.12 -3.20
N GLY A 207 20.34 8.91 -3.73
CA GLY A 207 20.48 7.71 -2.93
C GLY A 207 20.99 6.50 -3.70
N CYS A 208 21.16 5.39 -3.00
CA CYS A 208 21.56 4.12 -3.58
C CYS A 208 20.76 3.00 -2.95
N GLY A 209 20.13 2.19 -3.79
CA GLY A 209 19.32 1.08 -3.34
C GLY A 209 20.03 -0.25 -3.48
N LEU A 210 19.78 -1.12 -2.52
CA LEU A 210 20.21 -2.51 -2.52
C LEU A 210 18.99 -3.42 -2.54
N ALA A 211 19.14 -4.61 -3.12
CA ALA A 211 18.21 -5.72 -2.97
C ALA A 211 19.00 -7.02 -2.93
N GLN A 212 18.53 -8.04 -2.22
CA GLN A 212 19.17 -9.34 -2.27
C GLN A 212 19.05 -9.90 -3.69
N THR A 213 20.17 -10.37 -4.25
CA THR A 213 20.12 -11.09 -5.52
C THR A 213 19.60 -12.50 -5.27
N PRO A 214 18.49 -12.91 -5.90
CA PRO A 214 17.93 -14.24 -5.72
C PRO A 214 18.84 -15.30 -6.34
N GLU A 215 18.80 -16.51 -5.79
CA GLU A 215 19.52 -17.64 -6.37
C GLU A 215 18.94 -18.00 -7.74
N ARG A 216 19.81 -18.24 -8.74
CA ARG A 216 19.40 -18.65 -10.09
C ARG A 216 18.95 -20.12 -10.09
N MET A 217 17.72 -20.40 -9.66
CA MET A 217 17.08 -21.69 -9.93
C MET A 217 16.33 -21.66 -11.26
N GLY A 218 16.65 -22.60 -12.15
CA GLY A 218 15.87 -22.88 -13.37
C GLY A 218 16.00 -21.89 -14.55
N SER A 219 16.70 -20.76 -14.39
CA SER A 219 16.86 -19.71 -15.41
C SER A 219 18.29 -19.58 -15.98
N ALA A 220 19.14 -20.59 -15.76
CA ALA A 220 20.52 -20.60 -16.27
C ALA A 220 20.56 -20.32 -17.78
N GLY A 221 21.09 -19.15 -18.16
CA GLY A 221 21.30 -18.75 -19.56
C GLY A 221 20.28 -17.76 -20.14
N ARG A 222 19.20 -17.37 -19.44
CA ARG A 222 18.35 -16.26 -19.91
C ARG A 222 19.01 -14.92 -19.57
N PRO A 223 19.27 -14.04 -20.56
CA PRO A 223 19.76 -12.72 -20.28
C PRO A 223 18.66 -11.90 -19.62
N LEU A 224 19.07 -11.04 -18.67
CA LEU A 224 18.19 -10.01 -18.16
C LEU A 224 17.82 -9.07 -19.31
N ARG A 225 16.55 -8.67 -19.40
CA ARG A 225 16.10 -7.68 -20.37
C ARG A 225 16.95 -6.41 -20.27
N ASP A 226 17.26 -5.81 -21.42
CA ASP A 226 18.02 -4.56 -21.53
C ASP A 226 19.38 -4.56 -20.80
N ALA A 227 19.95 -5.74 -20.52
CA ALA A 227 21.28 -5.84 -19.91
C ALA A 227 22.32 -5.07 -20.73
N GLY A 228 23.15 -4.29 -20.04
CA GLY A 228 24.10 -3.34 -20.65
C GLY A 228 23.53 -1.93 -20.90
N PHE A 229 22.21 -1.74 -20.76
CA PHE A 229 21.53 -0.47 -21.03
C PHE A 229 20.56 -0.05 -19.91
N LEU A 230 20.78 -0.55 -18.69
CA LEU A 230 19.95 -0.20 -17.53
C LEU A 230 20.31 1.17 -16.95
N GLY A 231 21.60 1.52 -16.94
CA GLY A 231 22.04 2.87 -16.58
C GLY A 231 21.55 3.90 -17.60
N GLY A 232 21.15 5.08 -17.12
CA GLY A 232 20.54 6.13 -17.93
C GLY A 232 19.03 5.96 -18.17
N ARG A 233 18.40 4.88 -17.71
CA ARG A 233 16.95 4.69 -17.76
C ARG A 233 16.24 5.49 -16.68
N LYS A 234 14.96 5.83 -16.91
CA LYS A 234 14.10 6.37 -15.86
C LYS A 234 14.05 5.41 -14.68
N LEU A 235 14.28 5.92 -13.48
CA LEU A 235 14.36 5.12 -12.27
C LEU A 235 13.02 4.41 -12.00
N ARG A 236 11.90 5.09 -12.28
CA ARG A 236 10.55 4.52 -12.16
C ARG A 236 10.29 3.36 -13.13
N ASP A 237 10.85 3.38 -14.34
CA ASP A 237 10.72 2.27 -15.30
C ASP A 237 11.41 1.01 -14.78
N LEU A 238 12.56 1.18 -14.11
CA LEU A 238 13.24 0.07 -13.42
C LEU A 238 12.44 -0.35 -12.18
N ALA A 239 11.92 0.59 -11.39
CA ALA A 239 11.10 0.30 -10.20
C ALA A 239 9.87 -0.55 -10.55
N ALA A 240 9.23 -0.31 -11.70
CA ALA A 240 8.11 -1.10 -12.20
C ALA A 240 8.44 -2.59 -12.39
N TRP A 241 9.73 -2.97 -12.46
CA TRP A 241 10.16 -4.36 -12.55
C TRP A 241 9.95 -5.13 -11.25
N ILE A 242 9.61 -4.49 -10.13
CA ILE A 242 9.09 -5.17 -8.94
C ILE A 242 7.87 -6.05 -9.29
N HIS A 243 7.15 -5.69 -10.36
CA HIS A 243 6.03 -6.45 -10.93
C HIS A 243 6.44 -7.49 -11.98
N SER A 244 7.74 -7.80 -12.14
CA SER A 244 8.23 -8.96 -12.91
C SER A 244 8.26 -10.27 -12.14
N TRP A 245 7.89 -11.36 -12.81
CA TRP A 245 8.02 -12.73 -12.29
C TRP A 245 9.41 -13.31 -12.46
N ASP A 246 10.30 -12.62 -13.17
CA ASP A 246 11.72 -12.92 -13.12
C ASP A 246 12.30 -12.35 -11.81
N PRO A 247 12.81 -13.19 -10.89
CA PRO A 247 13.32 -12.71 -9.61
C PRO A 247 14.46 -11.70 -9.75
N LEU A 248 15.30 -11.80 -10.80
CA LEU A 248 16.37 -10.83 -11.01
C LEU A 248 15.82 -9.47 -11.45
N GLU A 249 14.79 -9.45 -12.29
CA GLU A 249 14.11 -8.20 -12.64
C GLU A 249 13.43 -7.58 -11.40
N ALA A 250 12.77 -8.39 -10.58
CA ALA A 250 12.16 -7.93 -9.33
C ALA A 250 13.18 -7.36 -8.34
N ALA A 251 14.37 -7.98 -8.24
CA ALA A 251 15.47 -7.46 -7.43
C ALA A 251 15.99 -6.11 -7.95
N VAL A 252 16.10 -5.93 -9.28
CA VAL A 252 16.43 -4.62 -9.89
C VAL A 252 15.36 -3.59 -9.56
N GLY A 253 14.08 -3.96 -9.65
CA GLY A 253 12.98 -3.07 -9.31
C GLY A 253 12.98 -2.64 -7.85
N LEU A 254 13.22 -3.57 -6.93
CA LEU A 254 13.35 -3.25 -5.51
C LEU A 254 14.56 -2.34 -5.24
N ALA A 255 15.71 -2.62 -5.86
CA ALA A 255 16.88 -1.76 -5.73
C ALA A 255 16.62 -0.35 -6.30
N ALA A 256 15.89 -0.22 -7.41
CA ALA A 256 15.50 1.08 -7.96
C ALA A 256 14.56 1.86 -7.01
N ILE A 257 13.58 1.18 -6.40
CA ILE A 257 12.72 1.75 -5.35
C ILE A 257 13.59 2.24 -4.17
N ASN A 258 14.51 1.41 -3.69
CA ASN A 258 15.38 1.76 -2.58
C ASN A 258 16.35 2.89 -2.92
N ALA A 259 16.74 3.07 -4.19
CA ALA A 259 17.55 4.20 -4.61
C ALA A 259 16.81 5.55 -4.43
N HIS A 260 15.49 5.53 -4.50
CA HIS A 260 14.64 6.68 -4.20
C HIS A 260 14.32 6.80 -2.70
N CYS A 261 13.95 5.70 -2.03
CA CYS A 261 13.56 5.75 -0.60
C CYS A 261 14.76 5.93 0.35
N ASN A 262 15.89 5.27 0.07
CA ASN A 262 17.04 5.19 0.98
C ASN A 262 18.07 6.25 0.60
N ARG A 263 17.63 7.52 0.68
CA ARG A 263 18.44 8.69 0.36
C ARG A 263 19.67 8.80 1.26
N TYR A 264 20.74 9.38 0.74
CA TYR A 264 21.98 9.59 1.51
C TYR A 264 21.77 10.48 2.74
N ASP A 265 20.84 11.44 2.64
CA ASP A 265 20.50 12.41 3.69
C ASP A 265 19.47 11.89 4.72
N LEU A 266 18.96 10.66 4.54
CA LEU A 266 17.91 10.11 5.39
C LEU A 266 18.38 9.97 6.85
N GLN A 267 17.66 10.63 7.75
CA GLN A 267 17.91 10.55 9.19
C GLN A 267 17.19 9.34 9.80
N GLY A 268 17.77 8.76 10.84
CA GLY A 268 17.15 7.68 11.62
C GLY A 268 18.12 7.14 12.67
N GLN A 269 17.62 6.26 13.53
CA GLN A 269 18.43 5.69 14.60
C GLN A 269 19.41 4.65 14.02
N ASP A 270 20.66 4.70 14.47
CA ASP A 270 21.68 3.70 14.16
C ASP A 270 21.59 2.57 15.21
N SER A 271 20.61 1.69 15.02
CA SER A 271 20.35 0.55 15.90
C SER A 271 20.02 -0.71 15.08
N ASP A 272 20.14 -1.88 15.70
CA ASP A 272 19.75 -3.14 15.08
C ASP A 272 18.24 -3.33 15.26
N GLY A 273 17.50 -3.57 14.17
CA GLY A 273 16.04 -3.69 14.27
C GLY A 273 15.59 -4.92 15.08
N LEU A 274 16.46 -5.89 15.35
CA LEU A 274 16.13 -7.02 16.23
C LEU A 274 16.00 -6.57 17.69
N ASP A 275 16.68 -5.48 18.06
CA ASP A 275 16.65 -4.95 19.43
C ASP A 275 15.25 -4.42 19.78
N LEU A 276 14.45 -4.02 18.77
CA LEU A 276 13.04 -3.65 18.95
C LEU A 276 12.15 -4.81 19.43
N LEU A 277 12.56 -6.04 19.13
CA LEU A 277 11.80 -7.24 19.43
C LEU A 277 12.31 -7.97 20.68
N ALA A 278 13.44 -7.53 21.24
CA ALA A 278 14.07 -8.17 22.40
C ALA A 278 13.18 -8.10 23.65
N GLU A 279 12.40 -7.02 23.80
CA GLU A 279 11.52 -6.79 24.96
C GLU A 279 10.04 -7.10 24.67
N THR A 280 9.72 -7.62 23.47
CA THR A 280 8.32 -7.90 23.12
C THR A 280 7.85 -9.21 23.77
N GLU A 281 6.61 -9.21 24.28
CA GLU A 281 5.98 -10.43 24.81
C GLU A 281 5.61 -11.41 23.68
N GLY A 282 5.72 -12.71 23.95
CA GLY A 282 5.36 -13.77 23.02
C GLY A 282 6.54 -14.34 22.24
N THR A 283 6.24 -15.26 21.31
CA THR A 283 7.28 -15.90 20.48
C THR A 283 7.42 -15.15 19.16
N VAL A 284 8.61 -14.64 18.87
CA VAL A 284 8.89 -13.92 17.61
C VAL A 284 8.96 -14.91 16.45
N THR A 285 8.15 -14.68 15.40
CA THR A 285 8.27 -15.42 14.14
C THR A 285 9.18 -14.66 13.18
N ALA A 286 10.34 -15.22 12.89
CA ALA A 286 11.30 -14.68 11.92
C ALA A 286 11.08 -15.32 10.54
N ILE A 287 10.72 -14.51 9.54
CA ILE A 287 10.64 -14.93 8.14
C ILE A 287 11.95 -14.56 7.45
N GLY A 288 12.75 -15.58 7.13
CA GLY A 288 14.12 -15.43 6.68
C GLY A 288 15.15 -15.51 7.82
N ARG A 289 16.42 -15.46 7.44
CA ARG A 289 17.55 -15.66 8.38
C ARG A 289 18.16 -14.34 8.80
N PHE A 290 18.27 -14.15 10.11
CA PHE A 290 18.89 -12.96 10.69
C PHE A 290 20.13 -13.36 11.50
N PRO A 291 21.33 -12.84 11.16
CA PRO A 291 22.52 -13.07 11.96
C PRO A 291 22.32 -12.61 13.42
N GLY A 292 22.61 -13.47 14.39
CA GLY A 292 22.49 -13.11 15.81
C GLY A 292 21.05 -13.10 16.35
N LEU A 293 20.08 -13.69 15.64
CA LEU A 293 18.70 -13.86 16.11
C LEU A 293 18.66 -14.58 17.47
N ALA A 294 19.27 -15.76 17.57
CA ALA A 294 19.25 -16.59 18.78
C ALA A 294 19.95 -15.95 19.99
N THR A 295 20.86 -15.00 19.75
CA THR A 295 21.54 -14.27 20.83
C THR A 295 20.73 -13.08 21.34
N ARG A 296 19.77 -12.56 20.55
CA ARG A 296 18.96 -11.38 20.88
C ARG A 296 17.55 -11.75 21.34
N LEU A 297 16.97 -12.79 20.76
CA LEU A 297 15.58 -13.18 20.98
C LEU A 297 15.52 -14.51 21.75
N GLY A 298 15.07 -14.44 23.01
CA GLY A 298 14.98 -15.61 23.89
C GLY A 298 13.95 -16.66 23.43
N HIS A 299 12.86 -16.23 22.82
CA HIS A 299 11.82 -17.10 22.27
C HIS A 299 11.54 -16.73 20.80
N HIS A 300 11.98 -17.58 19.87
CA HIS A 300 11.83 -17.34 18.45
C HIS A 300 11.53 -18.63 17.66
N ARG A 301 10.92 -18.46 16.50
CA ARG A 301 10.70 -19.49 15.48
C ARG A 301 11.20 -18.94 14.15
N ILE A 302 11.82 -19.79 13.32
CA ILE A 302 12.38 -19.37 12.03
C ILE A 302 11.60 -20.05 10.93
N VAL A 303 11.18 -19.29 9.92
CA VAL A 303 10.61 -19.79 8.67
C VAL A 303 11.59 -19.48 7.54
N GLU A 304 12.04 -20.49 6.81
CA GLU A 304 12.96 -20.35 5.67
C GLU A 304 12.68 -21.40 4.59
N ASP A 305 13.15 -21.15 3.35
CA ASP A 305 12.88 -22.02 2.20
C ASP A 305 13.54 -23.40 2.30
N ASP A 306 14.75 -23.46 2.87
CA ASP A 306 15.50 -24.69 3.15
C ASP A 306 15.67 -24.86 4.68
N PRO A 307 14.61 -25.28 5.39
CA PRO A 307 14.58 -25.26 6.85
C PRO A 307 15.55 -26.27 7.45
N ARG A 308 16.42 -25.78 8.33
CA ARG A 308 17.27 -26.62 9.19
C ARG A 308 16.48 -27.19 10.38
N ASP A 309 17.09 -28.10 11.13
CA ASP A 309 16.52 -28.63 12.37
C ASP A 309 16.04 -27.49 13.29
N GLY A 310 14.75 -27.52 13.64
CA GLY A 310 14.10 -26.51 14.48
C GLY A 310 13.52 -25.29 13.72
N ALA A 311 13.76 -25.17 12.41
CA ALA A 311 13.09 -24.20 11.54
C ALA A 311 11.86 -24.82 10.85
N TYR A 312 11.02 -23.95 10.30
CA TYR A 312 9.76 -24.32 9.65
C TYR A 312 9.80 -23.96 8.15
N PRO A 313 9.11 -24.72 7.29
CA PRO A 313 8.99 -24.37 5.88
C PRO A 313 8.06 -23.17 5.67
N PRO A 314 8.10 -22.48 4.50
CA PRO A 314 7.27 -21.29 4.23
C PRO A 314 5.77 -21.53 4.40
N ALA A 315 5.30 -22.75 4.12
CA ALA A 315 3.90 -23.16 4.30
C ALA A 315 3.40 -23.04 5.75
N ALA A 316 4.28 -23.02 6.74
CA ALA A 316 3.92 -22.84 8.15
C ALA A 316 3.66 -21.38 8.53
N ALA A 317 4.08 -20.40 7.71
CA ALA A 317 4.02 -18.97 8.08
C ALA A 317 2.62 -18.52 8.50
N GLY A 318 1.57 -18.93 7.77
CA GLY A 318 0.18 -18.57 8.08
C GLY A 318 -0.34 -19.10 9.42
N TRP A 319 0.29 -20.13 9.97
CA TRP A 319 -0.05 -20.70 11.29
C TRP A 319 0.72 -20.02 12.42
N LEU A 320 1.94 -19.55 12.15
CA LEU A 320 2.86 -19.02 13.14
C LEU A 320 2.73 -17.50 13.32
N LEU A 321 2.53 -16.76 12.22
CA LEU A 321 2.43 -15.29 12.23
C LEU A 321 1.26 -14.73 13.08
N PRO A 322 0.09 -15.40 13.19
CA PRO A 322 -0.95 -14.93 14.10
C PRO A 322 -0.63 -15.02 15.60
N ASP A 323 0.39 -15.80 15.98
CA ASP A 323 0.71 -16.20 17.37
C ASP A 323 1.74 -15.29 18.06
N GLY A 324 2.08 -14.13 17.47
CA GLY A 324 3.04 -13.23 18.08
C GLY A 324 3.57 -12.14 17.16
N PRO A 325 4.61 -11.41 17.62
CA PRO A 325 5.33 -10.45 16.80
C PRO A 325 6.09 -11.14 15.66
N ALA A 326 6.33 -10.40 14.58
CA ALA A 326 7.01 -10.90 13.40
C ALA A 326 8.16 -9.98 12.96
N VAL A 327 9.27 -10.58 12.53
CA VAL A 327 10.33 -9.93 11.76
C VAL A 327 10.41 -10.57 10.40
N ILE A 328 10.31 -9.77 9.34
CA ILE A 328 10.24 -10.24 7.96
C ILE A 328 11.43 -9.68 7.19
N HIS A 329 12.17 -10.56 6.51
CA HIS A 329 13.31 -10.15 5.70
C HIS A 329 12.82 -9.43 4.44
N ALA A 330 13.51 -8.35 4.04
CA ALA A 330 13.13 -7.52 2.91
C ALA A 330 13.09 -8.26 1.55
N SER A 331 13.76 -9.42 1.43
CA SER A 331 13.67 -10.28 0.23
C SER A 331 12.23 -10.73 -0.06
N ALA A 332 11.35 -10.77 0.93
CA ALA A 332 9.93 -11.08 0.75
C ALA A 332 9.21 -10.14 -0.25
N LEU A 333 9.79 -8.95 -0.53
CA LEU A 333 9.33 -8.07 -1.61
C LEU A 333 9.68 -8.60 -3.00
N VAL A 334 10.92 -9.08 -3.19
CA VAL A 334 11.40 -9.70 -4.44
C VAL A 334 10.64 -11.00 -4.70
N ASP A 335 10.45 -11.81 -3.66
CA ASP A 335 9.75 -13.09 -3.72
C ASP A 335 8.22 -12.91 -3.77
N ARG A 336 7.72 -11.68 -3.58
CA ARG A 336 6.30 -11.30 -3.54
C ARG A 336 5.47 -12.00 -2.47
N THR A 337 6.12 -12.49 -1.42
CA THR A 337 5.47 -13.13 -0.29
C THR A 337 5.00 -12.13 0.75
N LEU A 338 5.61 -10.93 0.81
CA LEU A 338 5.34 -9.93 1.84
C LEU A 338 3.84 -9.61 2.04
N PRO A 339 3.02 -9.37 0.98
CA PRO A 339 1.60 -9.09 1.19
C PRO A 339 0.82 -10.18 1.93
N ASN A 340 1.11 -11.45 1.63
CA ASN A 340 0.45 -12.58 2.29
C ASN A 340 0.95 -12.73 3.73
N LEU A 341 2.24 -12.51 3.98
CA LEU A 341 2.82 -12.55 5.32
C LEU A 341 2.20 -11.45 6.21
N LEU A 342 2.11 -10.21 5.70
CA LEU A 342 1.48 -9.10 6.43
C LEU A 342 -0.01 -9.36 6.68
N SER A 343 -0.73 -9.95 5.72
CA SER A 343 -2.15 -10.30 5.89
C SER A 343 -2.39 -11.38 6.97
N ALA A 344 -1.38 -12.22 7.25
CA ALA A 344 -1.43 -13.22 8.31
C ALA A 344 -1.04 -12.67 9.69
N CYS A 345 -0.36 -11.53 9.75
CA CYS A 345 0.04 -10.91 11.01
C CYS A 345 -1.18 -10.30 11.72
N ARG A 346 -1.23 -10.46 13.06
CA ARG A 346 -2.21 -9.76 13.91
C ARG A 346 -1.68 -8.49 14.56
N GLN A 347 -0.36 -8.37 14.61
CA GLN A 347 0.37 -7.22 15.14
C GLN A 347 1.24 -6.64 14.03
N PRO A 348 1.61 -5.35 14.10
CA PRO A 348 2.52 -4.76 13.11
C PRO A 348 3.86 -5.50 13.07
N ALA A 349 4.32 -5.87 11.88
CA ALA A 349 5.60 -6.57 11.69
C ALA A 349 6.78 -5.60 11.60
N VAL A 350 7.99 -6.08 11.86
CA VAL A 350 9.25 -5.37 11.55
C VAL A 350 9.75 -5.85 10.18
N LEU A 351 9.90 -4.94 9.22
CA LEU A 351 10.52 -5.25 7.93
C LEU A 351 12.02 -4.94 8.01
N MET A 352 12.87 -5.92 7.72
CA MET A 352 14.29 -5.83 8.01
C MET A 352 15.19 -6.32 6.88
N GLY A 353 16.29 -5.61 6.67
CA GLY A 353 17.40 -6.01 5.81
C GLY A 353 17.87 -4.87 4.91
N PRO A 354 19.04 -5.02 4.25
CA PRO A 354 19.56 -3.99 3.34
C PRO A 354 18.63 -3.64 2.19
N GLY A 355 17.71 -4.54 1.84
CA GLY A 355 16.68 -4.32 0.81
C GLY A 355 15.40 -3.65 1.29
N THR A 356 15.31 -3.19 2.55
CA THR A 356 14.11 -2.52 3.09
C THR A 356 13.97 -1.12 2.48
N PRO A 357 12.81 -0.79 1.86
CA PRO A 357 12.49 0.59 1.51
C PRO A 357 12.20 1.41 2.78
N LEU A 358 13.01 2.42 3.04
CA LEU A 358 12.92 3.25 4.24
C LEU A 358 11.92 4.40 4.06
N THR A 359 10.64 4.06 3.93
CA THR A 359 9.54 5.02 3.76
C THR A 359 8.39 4.77 4.74
N PRO A 360 7.92 5.80 5.49
CA PRO A 360 6.84 5.65 6.46
C PRO A 360 5.51 5.25 5.79
N ARG A 361 5.39 5.37 4.47
CA ARG A 361 4.25 4.90 3.68
C ARG A 361 3.88 3.45 3.98
N LEU A 362 4.88 2.59 4.23
CA LEU A 362 4.69 1.17 4.54
C LEU A 362 3.96 0.91 5.86
N LYS A 363 3.91 1.87 6.80
CA LYS A 363 3.24 1.70 8.10
C LYS A 363 1.74 1.47 7.96
N ALA A 364 1.12 2.04 6.92
CA ALA A 364 -0.30 1.85 6.61
C ALA A 364 -0.66 0.38 6.26
N TYR A 365 0.34 -0.45 5.95
CA TYR A 365 0.17 -1.85 5.53
C TYR A 365 0.47 -2.86 6.64
N GLY A 366 0.46 -2.44 7.91
CA GLY A 366 0.72 -3.33 9.05
C GLY A 366 2.21 -3.56 9.34
N ILE A 367 3.07 -2.60 8.98
CA ILE A 367 4.49 -2.59 9.33
C ILE A 367 4.69 -1.58 10.47
N GLY A 368 5.22 -2.03 11.60
CA GLY A 368 5.45 -1.18 12.78
C GLY A 368 6.77 -0.42 12.71
N ALA A 369 7.79 -1.04 12.12
CA ALA A 369 9.13 -0.46 12.01
C ALA A 369 9.86 -0.96 10.76
N LEU A 370 10.75 -0.11 10.24
CA LEU A 370 11.57 -0.37 9.06
C LEU A 370 13.04 -0.33 9.45
N ALA A 371 13.71 -1.48 9.41
CA ALA A 371 15.14 -1.61 9.70
C ALA A 371 15.90 -1.88 8.40
N GLY A 372 16.62 -0.88 7.91
CA GLY A 372 17.35 -0.95 6.64
C GLY A 372 18.73 -0.34 6.72
N VAL A 373 19.28 0.02 5.56
CA VAL A 373 20.60 0.63 5.45
C VAL A 373 20.58 1.81 4.48
N VAL A 374 21.47 2.76 4.73
CA VAL A 374 21.87 3.81 3.80
C VAL A 374 23.32 3.61 3.42
N VAL A 375 23.63 3.70 2.12
CA VAL A 375 25.00 3.59 1.59
C VAL A 375 25.79 4.85 1.96
N THR A 376 26.99 4.68 2.52
CA THR A 376 27.87 5.81 2.90
C THR A 376 29.06 5.99 1.97
N ASP A 377 29.45 4.94 1.24
CA ASP A 377 30.49 4.98 0.20
C ASP A 377 30.04 4.14 -1.01
N LEU A 378 29.49 4.83 -2.01
CA LEU A 378 28.92 4.20 -3.21
C LEU A 378 29.96 3.39 -3.98
N GLU A 379 31.16 3.92 -4.17
CA GLU A 379 32.18 3.26 -4.98
C GLU A 379 32.65 1.95 -4.34
N ARG A 380 32.85 1.96 -3.02
CA ARG A 380 33.24 0.76 -2.28
C ARG A 380 32.12 -0.28 -2.25
N VAL A 381 30.86 0.13 -2.06
CA VAL A 381 29.73 -0.79 -2.12
C VAL A 381 29.58 -1.37 -3.53
N ALA A 382 29.61 -0.55 -4.58
CA ALA A 382 29.48 -1.01 -5.96
C ALA A 382 30.58 -2.01 -6.33
N GLN A 383 31.84 -1.76 -5.93
CA GLN A 383 32.93 -2.70 -6.14
C GLN A 383 32.70 -4.02 -5.39
N ALA A 384 32.35 -3.95 -4.11
CA ALA A 384 32.07 -5.15 -3.32
C ALA A 384 30.91 -5.97 -3.90
N VAL A 385 29.86 -5.31 -4.39
CA VAL A 385 28.73 -5.95 -5.06
C VAL A 385 29.20 -6.65 -6.34
N ALA A 386 29.96 -5.95 -7.20
CA ALA A 386 30.47 -6.50 -8.46
C ALA A 386 31.39 -7.72 -8.25
N GLU A 387 32.15 -7.74 -7.17
CA GLU A 387 33.03 -8.86 -6.79
C GLU A 387 32.30 -10.00 -6.06
N GLY A 388 30.99 -9.90 -5.86
CA GLY A 388 30.19 -10.93 -5.18
C GLY A 388 30.32 -10.93 -3.66
N GLY A 389 30.61 -9.77 -3.07
CA GLY A 389 30.69 -9.56 -1.63
C GLY A 389 29.41 -9.92 -0.88
N SER A 390 29.56 -10.38 0.35
CA SER A 390 28.42 -10.65 1.27
C SER A 390 28.09 -9.39 2.08
N LEU A 391 26.99 -9.41 2.85
CA LEU A 391 26.67 -8.30 3.76
C LEU A 391 27.83 -7.92 4.68
N ARG A 392 28.66 -8.90 5.09
CA ARG A 392 29.85 -8.66 5.92
C ARG A 392 30.85 -7.73 5.24
N SER A 393 31.02 -7.86 3.92
CA SER A 393 31.94 -7.05 3.12
C SER A 393 31.41 -5.64 2.86
N LEU A 394 30.08 -5.49 2.79
CA LEU A 394 29.43 -4.20 2.56
C LEU A 394 29.34 -3.37 3.84
N ARG A 395 29.21 -4.01 5.02
CA ARG A 395 28.94 -3.36 6.32
C ARG A 395 29.78 -2.11 6.64
N PRO A 396 31.10 -2.04 6.36
CA PRO A 396 31.89 -0.82 6.64
C PRO A 396 31.44 0.43 5.85
N PHE A 397 30.69 0.23 4.76
CA PHE A 397 30.24 1.26 3.83
C PHE A 397 28.72 1.45 3.86
N LEU A 398 28.09 0.95 4.92
CA LEU A 398 26.66 1.05 5.19
C LEU A 398 26.45 1.65 6.58
N ARG A 399 25.40 2.45 6.72
CA ARG A 399 24.87 2.91 8.02
C ARG A 399 23.51 2.28 8.23
N ASN A 400 23.26 1.72 9.42
CA ASN A 400 21.93 1.21 9.75
C ASN A 400 20.99 2.38 9.97
N VAL A 401 19.74 2.22 9.53
CA VAL A 401 18.70 3.21 9.71
C VAL A 401 17.42 2.51 10.11
N LEU A 402 16.86 2.98 11.23
CA LEU A 402 15.56 2.57 11.73
C LEU A 402 14.55 3.74 11.61
N VAL A 403 13.39 3.47 10.99
CA VAL A 403 12.29 4.42 10.71
C VAL A 403 10.93 3.93 11.21
#